data_AF-A0A674J6B1-F1
#
_entry.id   AF-A0A674J6B1-F1
#
_cell.length_a   1.000
_cell.length_b   1.000
_cell.length_c   1.000
_cell.angle_alpha   90.00
_cell.angle_beta   90.00
_cell.angle_gamma   90.00
#
_symmetry.space_group_name_H-M   'P 1'
#
loop_
_entity.id
_entity.type
_entity.pdbx_description
1 polymer ?
#
loop_
_entity_poly.entity_id
_entity_poly.type
_entity_poly.pdbx_seq_one_letter_code
_entity_poly.pdbx_strand_id
1 'polypeptide(L)'
;SRPCSPLLEPVAFLVLNKEAEIFHDTNICQLPMQPGPCQAYVSRYFYNLATKKCEKFRYGGCQGNGNRFATKDECVETCVRPGKRVRELSSQSQGLSYFSPTPEPGPLFALSERLSSFADFPLSSSAVNPVCKLPVDSGSCFSYETRYFYDSVTKKCGAFTYGGCEGNGNRFASIDECLRTCGSAGKRPPAFTSRTKY
;
A
#
# COMPACT_ATOMS: atom_id res chain seq x y z
N SER A 1 -24.71 -43.09 -32.93
CA SER A 1 -26.11 -43.11 -33.42
C SER A 1 -26.99 -42.50 -32.34
N ARG A 2 -27.90 -41.59 -32.69
CA ARG A 2 -28.51 -40.52 -31.84
C ARG A 2 -29.55 -41.01 -30.80
N PRO A 3 -30.10 -40.15 -29.90
CA PRO A 3 -31.10 -39.13 -30.29
C PRO A 3 -30.89 -37.70 -29.73
N CYS A 4 -31.58 -36.75 -30.38
CA CYS A 4 -31.75 -35.35 -30.00
C CYS A 4 -32.78 -35.14 -28.85
N SER A 5 -32.51 -34.12 -28.02
CA SER A 5 -33.35 -33.08 -27.35
C SER A 5 -34.84 -33.33 -26.98
N PRO A 6 -35.35 -32.69 -25.90
CA PRO A 6 -35.87 -31.32 -26.05
C PRO A 6 -35.55 -30.35 -24.89
N LEU A 7 -35.77 -29.08 -25.20
CA LEU A 7 -35.68 -27.87 -24.39
C LEU A 7 -36.68 -27.83 -23.22
N LEU A 8 -36.25 -27.20 -22.12
CA LEU A 8 -37.11 -26.39 -21.25
C LEU A 8 -36.27 -25.30 -20.57
N GLU A 9 -36.32 -24.11 -21.15
CA GLU A 9 -36.13 -22.81 -20.49
C GLU A 9 -37.51 -22.28 -20.02
N PRO A 10 -37.67 -21.10 -19.39
CA PRO A 10 -36.78 -20.28 -18.53
C PRO A 10 -37.51 -19.77 -17.26
N VAL A 11 -36.80 -19.40 -16.18
CA VAL A 11 -37.23 -18.27 -15.32
C VAL A 11 -36.02 -17.48 -14.84
N ALA A 12 -36.07 -16.19 -15.12
CA ALA A 12 -35.08 -15.17 -14.85
C ALA A 12 -34.62 -15.09 -13.38
N PHE A 13 -33.31 -14.93 -13.19
CA PHE A 13 -32.79 -14.17 -12.05
C PHE A 13 -31.87 -13.06 -12.56
N LEU A 14 -32.17 -11.87 -12.07
CA LEU A 14 -31.75 -10.58 -12.60
C LEU A 14 -30.26 -10.30 -12.36
N VAL A 15 -29.60 -9.83 -13.44
CA VAL A 15 -28.88 -8.54 -13.52
C VAL A 15 -27.67 -8.30 -12.58
N LEU A 16 -26.50 -8.20 -13.24
CA LEU A 16 -25.26 -7.47 -12.88
C LEU A 16 -24.36 -8.03 -11.77
N ASN A 17 -23.50 -8.98 -12.13
CA ASN A 17 -22.21 -9.12 -11.46
C ASN A 17 -21.23 -8.13 -12.11
N LYS A 18 -21.25 -6.90 -11.58
CA LYS A 18 -20.30 -5.84 -11.85
C LYS A 18 -18.89 -6.34 -11.49
N GLU A 19 -17.98 -6.17 -12.43
CA GLU A 19 -16.59 -6.57 -12.27
C GLU A 19 -15.96 -5.96 -11.01
N ALA A 20 -15.16 -6.81 -10.35
CA ALA A 20 -14.13 -6.49 -9.38
C ALA A 20 -14.10 -5.04 -8.85
N GLU A 21 -14.68 -4.89 -7.66
CA GLU A 21 -14.60 -3.73 -6.79
C GLU A 21 -13.17 -3.17 -6.69
N ILE A 22 -12.98 -1.99 -7.26
CA ILE A 22 -11.85 -1.10 -6.97
C ILE A 22 -11.91 -0.75 -5.48
N PHE A 23 -10.85 -1.12 -4.76
CA PHE A 23 -10.48 -0.77 -3.38
C PHE A 23 -11.20 0.46 -2.82
N HIS A 24 -12.37 0.25 -2.21
CA HIS A 24 -13.04 1.27 -1.43
C HIS A 24 -12.79 0.96 0.05
N ASP A 25 -11.91 1.78 0.63
CA ASP A 25 -11.61 1.96 2.06
C ASP A 25 -12.45 1.05 2.99
N THR A 26 -12.01 -0.20 3.16
CA THR A 26 -12.71 -1.16 4.02
C THR A 26 -12.51 -0.68 5.43
N ASN A 27 -13.52 0.00 5.98
CA ASN A 27 -13.48 0.57 7.32
C ASN A 27 -13.07 -0.53 8.30
N ILE A 28 -11.82 -0.47 8.80
CA ILE A 28 -11.19 -1.55 9.58
C ILE A 28 -12.08 -1.98 10.76
N CYS A 29 -12.85 -1.04 11.30
CA CYS A 29 -13.74 -1.25 12.42
C CYS A 29 -14.97 -2.09 12.08
N GLN A 30 -15.28 -2.30 10.81
CA GLN A 30 -16.40 -3.15 10.38
C GLN A 30 -15.99 -4.61 10.16
N LEU A 31 -14.69 -4.90 10.15
CA LEU A 31 -14.18 -6.26 9.95
C LEU A 31 -14.46 -7.13 11.19
N PRO A 32 -14.67 -8.45 11.04
CA PRO A 32 -14.88 -9.35 12.17
C PRO A 32 -13.60 -9.55 13.00
N MET A 33 -13.74 -9.98 14.24
CA MET A 33 -12.61 -10.49 15.02
C MET A 33 -12.03 -11.75 14.37
N GLN A 34 -10.71 -11.79 14.14
CA GLN A 34 -10.08 -12.95 13.50
C GLN A 34 -8.80 -13.39 14.25
N PRO A 35 -8.86 -14.46 15.05
CA PRO A 35 -7.69 -15.04 15.73
C PRO A 35 -6.58 -15.50 14.78
N GLY A 36 -6.94 -15.94 13.57
CA GLY A 36 -6.01 -16.59 12.65
C GLY A 36 -5.74 -18.06 13.01
N PRO A 37 -5.04 -18.80 12.14
CA PRO A 37 -4.83 -20.25 12.29
C PRO A 37 -3.71 -20.63 13.26
N CYS A 38 -2.79 -19.70 13.56
CA CYS A 38 -1.69 -19.96 14.50
C CYS A 38 -2.18 -20.05 15.96
N GLN A 39 -1.38 -20.66 16.84
CA GLN A 39 -1.79 -21.00 18.21
C GLN A 39 -1.08 -20.18 19.30
N ALA A 40 -0.39 -19.09 18.94
CA ALA A 40 0.21 -18.21 19.94
C ALA A 40 -0.87 -17.57 20.82
N TYR A 41 -0.52 -17.26 22.07
CA TYR A 41 -1.40 -16.57 23.00
C TYR A 41 -1.04 -15.08 23.05
N VAL A 42 -1.48 -14.31 22.06
CA VAL A 42 -1.22 -12.87 22.00
C VAL A 42 -2.50 -12.10 22.28
N SER A 43 -2.58 -11.40 23.41
CA SER A 43 -3.74 -10.55 23.73
C SER A 43 -3.76 -9.33 22.82
N ARG A 44 -4.88 -9.12 22.11
CA ARG A 44 -5.12 -7.95 21.24
C ARG A 44 -6.53 -7.41 21.48
N TYR A 45 -6.83 -6.25 20.89
CA TYR A 45 -8.16 -5.65 20.93
C TYR A 45 -8.78 -5.62 19.54
N PHE A 46 -10.09 -5.79 19.45
CA PHE A 46 -10.86 -5.56 18.24
C PHE A 46 -12.09 -4.71 18.56
N TYR A 47 -12.60 -3.98 17.58
CA TYR A 47 -13.86 -3.27 17.70
C TYR A 47 -15.02 -4.21 17.39
N ASN A 48 -15.87 -4.44 18.38
CA ASN A 48 -17.05 -5.28 18.27
C ASN A 48 -18.24 -4.42 17.81
N LEU A 49 -18.74 -4.67 16.59
CA LEU A 49 -19.87 -3.94 16.03
C LEU A 49 -21.19 -4.17 16.79
N ALA A 50 -21.36 -5.31 17.45
CA ALA A 50 -22.57 -5.64 18.20
C ALA A 50 -22.63 -4.86 19.52
N THR A 51 -21.50 -4.79 20.23
CA THR A 51 -21.44 -4.09 21.52
C THR A 51 -21.00 -2.62 21.39
N LYS A 52 -20.53 -2.21 20.21
CA LYS A 52 -19.92 -0.90 19.92
C LYS A 52 -18.74 -0.59 20.85
N LYS A 53 -17.97 -1.61 21.22
CA LYS A 53 -16.86 -1.51 22.18
C LYS A 53 -15.60 -2.17 21.65
N CYS A 54 -14.46 -1.65 22.12
CA CYS A 54 -13.16 -2.29 21.94
C CYS A 54 -12.97 -3.38 23.01
N GLU A 55 -12.92 -4.62 22.57
CA GLU A 55 -12.89 -5.82 23.41
C GLU A 55 -11.60 -6.61 23.18
N LYS A 56 -11.12 -7.30 24.22
CA LYS A 56 -9.92 -8.14 24.12
C LYS A 56 -10.26 -9.45 23.43
N PHE A 57 -9.32 -9.95 22.62
CA PHE A 57 -9.35 -11.30 22.07
C PHE A 57 -7.96 -11.92 22.01
N ARG A 58 -7.92 -13.25 21.87
CA ARG A 58 -6.67 -13.99 21.64
C ARG A 58 -6.35 -14.02 20.14
N TYR A 59 -5.27 -13.36 19.77
CA TYR A 59 -4.67 -13.47 18.45
C TYR A 59 -3.66 -14.62 18.42
N GLY A 60 -3.82 -15.49 17.42
CA GLY A 60 -3.02 -16.68 17.19
C GLY A 60 -1.58 -16.41 16.75
N GLY A 61 -1.24 -15.17 16.41
CA GLY A 61 0.12 -14.77 16.03
C GLY A 61 0.39 -14.72 14.52
N CYS A 62 -0.56 -15.13 13.67
CA CYS A 62 -0.43 -15.00 12.22
C CYS A 62 -1.78 -14.76 11.53
N GLN A 63 -1.73 -14.24 10.30
CA GLN A 63 -2.90 -13.88 9.47
C GLN A 63 -3.90 -12.98 10.23
N GLY A 64 -5.19 -13.11 9.95
CA GLY A 64 -6.23 -12.23 10.48
C GLY A 64 -6.52 -11.04 9.58
N ASN A 65 -7.23 -10.06 10.10
CA ASN A 65 -7.56 -8.82 9.41
C ASN A 65 -7.16 -7.58 10.23
N GLY A 66 -7.46 -6.39 9.71
CA GLY A 66 -7.06 -5.11 10.28
C GLY A 66 -7.72 -4.75 11.61
N ASN A 67 -8.85 -5.39 12.00
CA ASN A 67 -9.54 -5.11 13.26
C ASN A 67 -8.80 -5.76 14.44
N ARG A 68 -7.55 -5.36 14.65
CA ARG A 68 -6.62 -5.92 15.62
C ARG A 68 -5.63 -4.85 16.10
N PHE A 69 -5.90 -4.31 17.27
CA PHE A 69 -5.13 -3.25 17.90
C PHE A 69 -4.31 -3.81 19.06
N ALA A 70 -3.14 -3.22 19.33
CA ALA A 70 -2.29 -3.64 20.44
C ALA A 70 -2.86 -3.20 21.79
N THR A 71 -3.46 -2.01 21.84
CA THR A 71 -4.05 -1.44 23.06
C THR A 71 -5.53 -1.11 22.88
N LYS A 72 -6.25 -0.96 24.00
CA LYS A 72 -7.65 -0.53 23.98
C LYS A 72 -7.78 0.88 23.41
N ASP A 73 -6.85 1.76 23.77
CA ASP A 73 -6.89 3.16 23.37
C ASP A 73 -6.68 3.34 21.88
N GLU A 74 -5.76 2.59 21.28
CA GLU A 74 -5.55 2.56 19.83
C GLU A 74 -6.84 2.16 19.09
N CYS A 75 -7.52 1.11 19.58
CA CYS A 75 -8.82 0.70 19.04
C CYS A 75 -9.89 1.80 19.19
N VAL A 76 -9.96 2.46 20.35
CA VAL A 76 -10.95 3.51 20.64
C VAL A 76 -10.71 4.75 19.78
N GLU A 77 -9.44 5.18 19.66
CA GLU A 77 -9.04 6.31 18.80
C GLU A 77 -9.38 6.03 17.34
N THR A 78 -9.18 4.79 16.89
CA THR A 78 -9.43 4.40 15.49
C THR A 78 -10.93 4.23 15.19
N CYS A 79 -11.66 3.55 16.07
CA CYS A 79 -13.00 3.04 15.75
C CYS A 79 -14.17 3.68 16.50
N VAL A 80 -13.90 4.36 17.62
CA VAL A 80 -14.94 4.99 18.45
C VAL A 80 -14.89 6.51 18.32
N ARG A 81 -13.69 7.11 18.19
CA ARG A 81 -13.49 8.57 18.14
C ARG A 81 -12.40 8.99 17.15
N PRO A 82 -12.56 8.72 15.84
CA PRO A 82 -11.62 9.20 14.84
C PRO A 82 -11.53 10.74 14.91
N GLY A 83 -10.32 11.28 15.11
CA GLY A 83 -10.05 12.72 15.01
C GLY A 83 -9.80 13.52 16.31
N LYS A 84 -9.64 12.87 17.49
CA LYS A 84 -9.39 13.61 18.75
C LYS A 84 -7.95 14.12 18.98
N ARG A 85 -6.96 13.77 18.13
CA ARG A 85 -5.58 14.29 18.27
C ARG A 85 -5.26 15.56 17.48
N VAL A 86 -6.21 16.19 16.80
CA VAL A 86 -5.97 17.49 16.10
C VAL A 86 -6.29 18.70 16.99
N ARG A 87 -6.61 18.51 18.28
CA ARG A 87 -6.93 19.64 19.19
C ARG A 87 -6.03 19.78 20.41
N GLU A 88 -5.02 18.93 20.59
CA GLU A 88 -4.21 18.94 21.82
C GLU A 88 -2.70 18.78 21.56
N LEU A 89 -2.26 19.26 20.40
CA LEU A 89 -0.85 19.52 20.08
C LEU A 89 -0.69 20.85 19.34
N SER A 90 -1.49 21.87 19.71
CA SER A 90 -1.39 23.24 19.17
C SER A 90 -1.27 24.30 20.27
N SER A 91 -1.13 23.89 21.52
CA SER A 91 -0.97 24.80 22.64
C SER A 91 0.45 24.66 23.17
N GLN A 92 1.26 25.71 22.96
CA GLN A 92 2.52 26.00 23.64
C GLN A 92 3.83 25.65 22.90
N SER A 93 4.22 26.50 21.95
CA SER A 93 5.41 27.35 22.11
C SER A 93 5.53 28.39 20.99
N GLN A 94 4.97 29.56 21.28
CA GLN A 94 5.54 30.90 21.07
C GLN A 94 6.39 31.14 19.80
N GLY A 95 5.73 31.70 18.79
CA GLY A 95 6.06 32.98 18.16
C GLY A 95 7.54 33.31 17.94
N LEU A 96 8.00 33.10 16.71
CA LEU A 96 8.95 33.99 16.06
C LEU A 96 8.34 34.57 14.79
N SER A 97 8.56 35.86 14.68
CA SER A 97 7.95 36.88 13.85
C SER A 97 8.16 36.72 12.35
N TYR A 98 7.05 36.83 11.62
CA TYR A 98 6.87 37.68 10.44
C TYR A 98 8.13 38.12 9.70
N PHE A 99 8.37 37.52 8.53
CA PHE A 99 8.78 38.28 7.36
C PHE A 99 7.86 37.92 6.20
N SER A 100 6.96 38.84 5.86
CA SER A 100 6.20 38.82 4.62
C SER A 100 7.13 39.10 3.44
N PRO A 101 7.00 38.38 2.32
CA PRO A 101 7.40 38.91 1.02
C PRO A 101 6.17 39.56 0.37
N THR A 102 6.32 40.85 0.09
CA THR A 102 5.42 41.71 -0.68
C THR A 102 5.07 41.15 -2.07
N PRO A 103 3.94 41.59 -2.67
CA PRO A 103 3.59 41.25 -4.04
C PRO A 103 4.15 42.27 -5.07
N GLU A 104 4.43 41.73 -6.27
CA GLU A 104 4.52 42.40 -7.60
C GLU A 104 5.83 43.12 -8.01
N PRO A 105 6.11 43.36 -9.33
CA PRO A 105 5.43 42.93 -10.57
C PRO A 105 6.37 42.20 -11.57
N GLY A 106 5.79 41.48 -12.54
CA GLY A 106 6.53 40.91 -13.68
C GLY A 106 6.82 41.94 -14.79
N PRO A 107 7.74 41.64 -15.72
CA PRO A 107 7.72 42.24 -17.06
C PRO A 107 7.29 41.23 -18.13
N LEU A 108 6.35 41.69 -18.95
CA LEU A 108 6.00 41.15 -20.26
C LEU A 108 7.23 41.12 -21.15
N PHE A 109 7.54 39.98 -21.78
CA PHE A 109 8.20 40.02 -23.08
C PHE A 109 7.67 38.94 -24.01
N ALA A 110 7.59 39.35 -25.26
CA ALA A 110 6.67 38.90 -26.27
C ALA A 110 7.09 37.59 -26.97
N LEU A 111 6.04 37.00 -27.54
CA LEU A 111 5.96 36.00 -28.60
C LEU A 111 7.17 35.94 -29.55
N SER A 112 7.68 34.72 -29.74
CA SER A 112 8.19 34.29 -31.05
C SER A 112 7.78 32.83 -31.28
N GLU A 113 6.83 32.64 -32.19
CA GLU A 113 6.35 31.36 -32.65
C GLU A 113 7.43 30.61 -33.43
N ARG A 114 7.72 29.38 -33.01
CA ARG A 114 8.09 28.30 -33.92
C ARG A 114 7.41 27.01 -33.47
N LEU A 115 6.16 26.85 -33.90
CA LEU A 115 5.54 25.54 -34.05
C LEU A 115 6.12 24.86 -35.30
N SER A 116 6.95 23.84 -35.08
CA SER A 116 7.03 22.71 -35.99
C SER A 116 7.63 21.48 -35.28
N SER A 117 6.74 20.56 -34.93
CA SER A 117 6.98 19.12 -34.93
C SER A 117 8.12 18.55 -34.07
N PHE A 118 7.81 18.27 -32.80
CA PHE A 118 8.08 16.94 -32.24
C PHE A 118 6.96 16.57 -31.26
N ALA A 119 5.80 16.21 -31.79
CA ALA A 119 4.92 15.32 -31.07
C ALA A 119 5.57 13.93 -31.12
N ASP A 120 6.59 13.68 -30.29
CA ASP A 120 7.08 12.35 -29.92
C ASP A 120 8.14 12.47 -28.80
N PHE A 121 7.94 11.67 -27.75
CA PHE A 121 8.80 11.41 -26.58
C PHE A 121 8.87 12.46 -25.44
N PRO A 122 8.03 12.33 -24.38
CA PRO A 122 8.44 12.81 -23.07
C PRO A 122 9.61 11.93 -22.58
N LEU A 123 10.78 12.55 -22.48
CA LEU A 123 11.98 11.97 -21.91
C LEU A 123 11.78 11.68 -20.41
N SER A 124 11.45 10.42 -20.12
CA SER A 124 11.88 9.63 -18.96
C SER A 124 11.89 10.36 -17.61
N SER A 125 10.72 10.48 -16.97
CA SER A 125 10.61 10.73 -15.53
C SER A 125 11.02 9.48 -14.74
N SER A 126 12.33 9.17 -14.70
CA SER A 126 12.95 8.08 -13.93
C SER A 126 12.08 6.82 -13.86
N ALA A 127 12.26 5.88 -14.80
CA ALA A 127 11.53 4.63 -14.86
C ALA A 127 11.59 3.85 -13.52
N VAL A 128 10.69 4.18 -12.59
CA VAL A 128 10.50 3.44 -11.34
C VAL A 128 9.99 2.09 -11.77
N ASN A 129 10.80 1.06 -11.56
CA ASN A 129 10.46 -0.31 -11.94
C ASN A 129 9.05 -0.64 -11.38
N PRO A 130 8.08 -1.04 -12.22
CA PRO A 130 6.69 -1.25 -11.79
C PRO A 130 6.58 -2.26 -10.64
N VAL A 131 7.55 -3.18 -10.53
CA VAL A 131 7.69 -4.11 -9.40
C VAL A 131 7.70 -3.39 -8.06
N CYS A 132 8.34 -2.23 -7.97
CA CYS A 132 8.49 -1.45 -6.74
C CYS A 132 7.18 -0.78 -6.29
N LYS A 133 6.12 -0.85 -7.09
CA LYS A 133 4.79 -0.35 -6.72
C LYS A 133 3.86 -1.46 -6.22
N LEU A 134 4.26 -2.73 -6.37
CA LEU A 134 3.46 -3.87 -5.95
C LEU A 134 3.46 -4.00 -4.42
N PRO A 135 2.37 -4.47 -3.81
CA PRO A 135 2.32 -4.74 -2.37
C PRO A 135 3.23 -5.93 -2.00
N VAL A 136 3.58 -6.04 -0.71
CA VAL A 136 4.23 -7.26 -0.21
C VAL A 136 3.25 -8.43 -0.31
N ASP A 137 3.72 -9.59 -0.75
CA ASP A 137 2.90 -10.79 -0.90
C ASP A 137 3.66 -12.03 -0.45
N SER A 138 3.21 -12.60 0.67
CA SER A 138 3.80 -13.81 1.27
C SER A 138 3.38 -15.09 0.56
N GLY A 139 2.34 -15.06 -0.28
CA GLY A 139 1.73 -16.26 -0.87
C GLY A 139 1.02 -17.16 0.13
N SER A 140 0.45 -18.26 -0.37
CA SER A 140 -0.39 -19.18 0.42
C SER A 140 0.37 -20.34 1.09
N CYS A 141 1.65 -20.54 0.77
CA CYS A 141 2.47 -21.64 1.33
C CYS A 141 3.05 -21.32 2.72
N PHE A 142 3.57 -22.33 3.41
CA PHE A 142 4.00 -22.27 4.83
C PHE A 142 5.52 -22.40 5.05
N SER A 143 6.34 -21.91 4.13
CA SER A 143 7.78 -21.73 4.33
C SER A 143 8.07 -20.45 5.15
N TYR A 144 9.29 -20.34 5.69
CA TYR A 144 9.74 -19.20 6.49
C TYR A 144 10.99 -18.56 5.90
N GLU A 145 10.94 -18.21 4.62
CA GLU A 145 12.08 -17.61 3.93
C GLU A 145 12.11 -16.11 4.15
N THR A 146 13.23 -15.59 4.66
CA THR A 146 13.44 -14.14 4.74
C THR A 146 13.72 -13.60 3.34
N ARG A 147 12.86 -12.70 2.88
CA ARG A 147 13.00 -11.96 1.62
C ARG A 147 12.88 -10.47 1.88
N TYR A 148 13.20 -9.66 0.89
CA TYR A 148 13.14 -8.20 0.99
C TYR A 148 12.11 -7.65 0.01
N PHE A 149 11.41 -6.61 0.40
CA PHE A 149 10.45 -5.90 -0.45
C PHE A 149 10.71 -4.40 -0.37
N TYR A 150 10.30 -3.67 -1.39
CA TYR A 150 10.30 -2.22 -1.39
C TYR A 150 8.94 -1.69 -0.95
N ASP A 151 8.94 -0.88 0.10
CA ASP A 151 7.77 -0.14 0.55
C ASP A 151 7.69 1.18 -0.21
N SER A 152 6.68 1.29 -1.07
CA SER A 152 6.46 2.47 -1.90
C SER A 152 5.95 3.68 -1.11
N VAL A 153 5.45 3.49 0.12
CA VAL A 153 5.00 4.55 1.02
C VAL A 153 6.19 5.13 1.77
N THR A 154 7.00 4.28 2.41
CA THR A 154 8.17 4.75 3.17
C THR A 154 9.41 4.97 2.32
N LYS A 155 9.37 4.55 1.03
CA LYS A 155 10.47 4.60 0.06
C LYS A 155 11.71 3.82 0.52
N LYS A 156 11.51 2.71 1.23
CA LYS A 156 12.58 1.92 1.84
C LYS A 156 12.42 0.43 1.54
N CYS A 157 13.54 -0.27 1.51
CA CYS A 157 13.54 -1.73 1.48
C CYS A 157 13.40 -2.29 2.91
N GLY A 158 12.52 -3.26 3.10
CA GLY A 158 12.28 -3.95 4.37
C GLY A 158 12.29 -5.47 4.18
N ALA A 159 12.52 -6.21 5.26
CA ALA A 159 12.45 -7.67 5.25
C ALA A 159 11.01 -8.16 5.51
N PHE A 160 10.63 -9.30 4.92
CA PHE A 160 9.37 -10.00 5.17
C PHE A 160 9.54 -11.52 5.05
N THR A 161 8.59 -12.27 5.60
CA THR A 161 8.57 -13.73 5.50
C THR A 161 7.78 -14.16 4.26
N TYR A 162 8.45 -14.84 3.34
CA TYR A 162 7.86 -15.44 2.15
C TYR A 162 7.50 -16.91 2.40
N GLY A 163 6.26 -17.27 2.06
CA GLY A 163 5.68 -18.59 2.26
C GLY A 163 6.22 -19.67 1.33
N GLY A 164 7.02 -19.32 0.32
CA GLY A 164 7.69 -20.29 -0.56
C GLY A 164 6.97 -20.54 -1.90
N CYS A 165 5.76 -20.01 -2.11
CA CYS A 165 5.06 -20.07 -3.40
C CYS A 165 4.26 -18.80 -3.68
N GLU A 166 3.80 -18.64 -4.93
CA GLU A 166 3.01 -17.50 -5.40
C GLU A 166 3.73 -16.15 -5.19
N GLY A 167 2.99 -15.13 -4.78
CA GLY A 167 3.53 -13.80 -4.59
C GLY A 167 3.61 -12.98 -5.87
N ASN A 168 4.30 -11.85 -5.76
CA ASN A 168 4.58 -10.97 -6.88
C ASN A 168 6.06 -10.59 -6.95
N GLY A 169 6.43 -9.74 -7.91
CA GLY A 169 7.82 -9.39 -8.18
C GLY A 169 8.51 -8.60 -7.07
N ASN A 170 7.78 -8.00 -6.12
CA ASN A 170 8.35 -7.20 -5.03
C ASN A 170 8.93 -8.10 -3.92
N ARG A 171 9.85 -8.97 -4.31
CA ARG A 171 10.47 -10.01 -3.50
C ARG A 171 11.90 -10.25 -3.96
N PHE A 172 12.84 -9.65 -3.25
CA PHE A 172 14.27 -9.69 -3.51
C PHE A 172 14.96 -10.63 -2.52
N ALA A 173 16.05 -11.28 -2.93
CA ALA A 173 16.81 -12.17 -2.06
C ALA A 173 17.66 -11.41 -1.04
N SER A 174 18.05 -10.16 -1.35
CA SER A 174 18.84 -9.30 -0.47
C SER A 174 18.34 -7.86 -0.43
N ILE A 175 18.66 -7.16 0.66
CA ILE A 175 18.36 -5.74 0.79
C ILE A 175 19.04 -4.91 -0.31
N ASP A 176 20.27 -5.27 -0.70
CA ASP A 176 21.00 -4.57 -1.75
C ASP A 176 20.38 -4.75 -3.13
N GLU A 177 19.86 -5.94 -3.43
CA GLU A 177 19.11 -6.18 -4.68
C GLU A 177 17.84 -5.33 -4.73
N CYS A 178 17.11 -5.26 -3.61
CA CYS A 178 15.96 -4.37 -3.49
C CYS A 178 16.36 -2.90 -3.69
N LEU A 179 17.44 -2.44 -3.06
CA LEU A 179 17.90 -1.05 -3.15
C LEU A 179 18.40 -0.69 -4.56
N ARG A 180 19.09 -1.59 -5.25
CA ARG A 180 19.51 -1.38 -6.65
C ARG A 180 18.31 -1.33 -7.59
N THR A 181 17.29 -2.15 -7.35
CA THR A 181 16.10 -2.23 -8.20
C THR A 181 15.12 -1.08 -7.95
N CYS A 182 14.89 -0.73 -6.69
CA CYS A 182 13.83 0.16 -6.24
C CYS A 182 14.28 1.37 -5.42
N GLY A 183 15.47 1.32 -4.81
CA GLY A 183 16.00 2.37 -3.94
C GLY A 183 16.43 3.66 -4.65
N SER A 184 16.43 3.68 -5.99
CA SER A 184 16.85 4.83 -6.79
C SER A 184 15.70 5.78 -7.12
N ALA A 185 15.04 6.32 -6.09
CA ALA A 185 14.32 7.58 -6.21
C ALA A 185 15.28 8.73 -5.83
N GLY A 186 16.26 9.04 -6.68
CA GLY A 186 17.05 10.28 -6.57
C GLY A 186 18.59 10.21 -6.62
N LYS A 187 19.23 9.09 -6.98
CA LYS A 187 20.67 9.10 -7.31
C LYS A 187 20.92 8.47 -8.66
N ARG A 188 21.45 9.28 -9.58
CA ARG A 188 22.03 8.82 -10.86
C ARG A 188 22.98 7.65 -10.53
N PRO A 189 22.89 6.50 -11.21
CA PRO A 189 23.81 5.41 -10.96
C PRO A 189 25.25 5.90 -11.21
N PRO A 190 26.24 5.51 -10.38
CA PRO A 190 27.63 5.69 -10.76
C PRO A 190 27.83 4.94 -12.08
N ALA A 191 28.43 5.61 -13.05
CA ALA A 191 28.78 5.02 -14.33
C ALA A 191 29.51 3.69 -14.08
N PHE A 192 28.90 2.59 -14.51
CA PHE A 192 29.53 1.29 -14.51
C PHE A 192 30.61 1.33 -15.60
N THR A 193 31.83 1.75 -15.25
CA THR A 193 32.97 1.52 -16.12
C THR A 193 33.25 0.02 -16.07
N SER A 194 32.75 -0.69 -17.05
CA SER A 194 33.17 -2.04 -17.38
C SER A 194 34.67 -2.02 -17.65
N ARG A 195 35.46 -2.45 -16.66
CA ARG A 195 36.86 -2.77 -16.88
C ARG A 195 36.92 -4.23 -17.30
N THR A 196 36.88 -4.46 -18.61
CA THR A 196 37.36 -5.70 -19.21
C THR A 196 38.81 -5.90 -18.77
N LYS A 197 39.09 -6.98 -18.05
CA LYS A 197 40.45 -7.48 -17.90
C LYS A 197 40.65 -8.57 -18.96
N TYR A 198 41.71 -8.35 -19.73
CA TYR A 198 42.37 -9.29 -20.63
C TYR A 198 42.77 -10.57 -19.90
#